data_AF-D7E8B2-F1
#
_entry.id   AF-D7E8B2-F1
#
_cell.length_a   1.000
_cell.length_b   1.000
_cell.length_c   1.000
_cell.angle_alpha   90.00
_cell.angle_beta   90.00
_cell.angle_gamma   90.00
#
_symmetry.space_group_name_H-M   'P 1'
#
loop_
_entity.id
_entity.type
_entity.pdbx_description
1 polymer ?
#
loop_
_entity_poly.entity_id
_entity_poly.type
_entity_poly.pdbx_seq_one_letter_code
_entity_poly.pdbx_strand_id
1 'polypeptide(L)'
;MLVSLDHKKVIVENTTTRERHLKIPRKYLDYKGIELGPESTILNEVRDAYLLLDSNINGVWIPKEIVIDELKLYLSEYENV
;
A
#
# COMPACT_ATOMS: atom_id res chain seq x y z
N MET A 1 -8.63 -24.25 -8.88
CA MET A 1 -8.45 -23.00 -9.66
C MET A 1 -8.07 -21.91 -8.66
N LEU A 2 -6.77 -21.60 -8.53
CA LEU A 2 -6.32 -20.48 -7.71
C LEU A 2 -6.76 -19.22 -8.45
N VAL A 3 -7.85 -18.60 -8.02
CA VAL A 3 -8.25 -17.27 -8.50
C VAL A 3 -7.14 -16.34 -8.05
N SER A 4 -6.20 -16.05 -8.94
CA SER A 4 -5.26 -14.95 -8.77
C SER A 4 -6.10 -13.70 -8.69
N LEU A 5 -6.43 -13.26 -7.47
CA LEU A 5 -7.11 -12.00 -7.27
C LEU A 5 -6.15 -10.91 -7.77
N ASP A 6 -6.53 -10.24 -8.85
CA ASP A 6 -5.74 -9.19 -9.50
C ASP A 6 -5.64 -7.98 -8.56
N HIS A 7 -4.50 -7.85 -7.91
CA HIS A 7 -4.18 -6.77 -7.00
C HIS A 7 -2.95 -6.03 -7.50
N LYS A 8 -2.96 -4.70 -7.40
CA LYS A 8 -1.74 -3.92 -7.44
C LYS A 8 -1.10 -3.99 -6.06
N LYS A 9 0.09 -4.60 -5.99
CA LYS A 9 0.95 -4.50 -4.81
C LYS A 9 1.64 -3.14 -4.87
N VAL A 10 1.55 -2.41 -3.77
CA VAL A 10 2.16 -1.10 -3.57
C VAL A 10 3.06 -1.22 -2.36
N ILE A 11 4.34 -0.93 -2.56
CA ILE A 11 5.28 -0.77 -1.47
C ILE A 11 5.06 0.62 -0.89
N VAL A 12 4.89 0.69 0.43
CA VAL A 12 4.79 1.95 1.14
C VAL A 12 5.81 2.01 2.26
N GLU A 13 6.64 3.05 2.23
CA GLU A 13 7.56 3.40 3.30
C GLU A 13 6.83 4.16 4.42
N ASN A 14 6.92 3.65 5.65
CA ASN A 14 6.51 4.38 6.84
C ASN A 14 7.75 4.55 7.73
N THR A 15 8.44 5.69 7.57
CA THR A 15 9.56 6.16 8.41
C THR A 15 10.68 5.12 8.67
N THR A 16 11.74 5.18 7.86
CA THR A 16 13.12 4.66 8.07
C THR A 16 13.36 3.20 8.47
N THR A 17 12.36 2.41 8.87
CA THR A 17 12.56 1.03 9.36
C THR A 17 11.45 0.05 9.00
N ARG A 18 10.37 0.49 8.33
CA ARG A 18 9.21 -0.37 8.04
C ARG A 18 8.76 -0.22 6.59
N GLU A 19 8.91 -1.29 5.83
CA GLU A 19 8.31 -1.46 4.52
C GLU A 19 6.93 -2.14 4.68
N ARG A 20 5.87 -1.47 4.24
CA ARG A 20 4.51 -1.99 4.27
C ARG A 20 4.07 -2.35 2.85
N HIS A 21 3.51 -3.55 2.66
CA HIS A 21 2.98 -3.95 1.37
C HIS A 21 1.46 -3.85 1.38
N LEU A 22 0.92 -2.84 0.71
CA LEU A 22 -0.51 -2.72 0.50
C LEU A 22 -0.89 -3.40 -0.81
N LYS A 23 -1.82 -4.35 -0.75
CA LYS A 23 -2.46 -4.93 -1.93
C LYS A 23 -3.82 -4.28 -2.11
N ILE A 24 -3.99 -3.57 -3.22
CA ILE A 24 -5.21 -2.85 -3.56
C ILE A 24 -5.85 -3.53 -4.78
N PRO A 25 -7.15 -3.89 -4.74
CA PRO A 25 -7.83 -4.53 -5.86
C PRO A 25 -7.77 -3.66 -7.12
N ARG A 26 -7.32 -4.23 -8.25
CA ARG A 26 -7.19 -3.47 -9.49
C ARG A 26 -8.51 -2.88 -9.98
N LYS A 27 -9.59 -3.66 -9.83
CA LYS A 27 -10.96 -3.21 -10.14
C LYS A 27 -11.36 -1.94 -9.40
N TYR A 28 -10.92 -1.76 -8.15
CA TYR A 28 -11.20 -0.54 -7.40
C TYR A 28 -10.44 0.66 -7.99
N LEU A 29 -9.16 0.47 -8.30
CA LEU A 29 -8.31 1.49 -8.91
C LEU A 29 -8.89 1.92 -10.27
N ASP A 30 -9.25 0.98 -11.12
CA ASP A 30 -9.84 1.25 -12.44
C ASP A 30 -11.18 1.98 -12.32
N TYR A 31 -12.05 1.54 -11.41
CA TYR A 31 -13.35 2.20 -11.15
C TYR A 31 -13.19 3.64 -10.66
N LYS A 32 -12.14 3.93 -9.89
CA LYS A 32 -11.85 5.26 -9.36
C LYS A 32 -10.96 6.11 -10.26
N GLY A 33 -10.43 5.54 -11.35
CA GLY A 33 -9.45 6.22 -12.20
C GLY A 33 -8.13 6.53 -11.47
N ILE A 34 -7.75 5.72 -10.49
CA ILE A 34 -6.52 5.90 -9.71
C ILE A 34 -5.42 5.06 -10.34
N GLU A 35 -4.34 5.70 -10.75
CA GLU A 35 -3.16 5.01 -11.25
C GLU A 35 -2.05 5.06 -10.20
N LEU A 36 -1.66 3.88 -9.67
CA LEU A 36 -0.58 3.78 -8.70
C LEU A 36 0.69 3.24 -9.35
N GLY A 37 1.81 3.88 -9.02
CA GLY A 37 3.15 3.41 -9.35
C GLY A 37 3.45 2.02 -8.76
N PRO A 38 4.58 1.40 -9.13
CA PRO A 38 5.07 0.19 -8.44
C PRO A 38 5.34 0.44 -6.95
N GLU A 39 5.67 1.69 -6.60
CA GLU A 39 5.90 2.19 -5.26
C GLU A 39 5.04 3.45 -5.06
N SER A 40 4.58 3.69 -3.83
CA SER A 40 3.84 4.89 -3.47
C SER A 40 4.11 5.27 -2.01
N THR A 41 3.92 6.54 -1.67
CA THR A 41 4.12 7.06 -0.32
C THR A 41 2.78 7.20 0.38
N ILE A 42 2.68 6.69 1.62
CA ILE A 42 1.59 7.06 2.53
C ILE A 42 1.92 8.47 3.03
N LEU A 43 1.14 9.44 2.57
CA LEU A 43 1.24 10.82 3.02
C LEU A 43 0.57 11.01 4.37
N ASN A 44 -0.48 10.21 4.65
CA ASN A 44 -1.20 10.24 5.93
C ASN A 44 -1.96 8.91 6.15
N GLU A 45 -2.15 8.54 7.42
CA GLU A 45 -2.97 7.41 7.82
C GLU A 45 -4.01 7.89 8.83
N VAL A 46 -5.29 7.73 8.50
CA VAL A 46 -6.41 7.98 9.43
C VAL A 46 -7.03 6.66 9.84
N ARG A 47 -8.05 6.71 10.71
CA ARG A 47 -8.66 5.51 11.30
C ARG A 47 -9.08 4.47 10.26
N ASP A 48 -9.67 4.91 9.15
CA ASP A 48 -10.36 4.09 8.16
C ASP A 48 -9.78 4.20 6.74
N ALA A 49 -8.75 5.02 6.52
CA ALA A 49 -8.17 5.21 5.19
C ALA A 49 -6.66 5.52 5.22
N TYR A 50 -6.01 5.23 4.09
CA TYR A 50 -4.65 5.67 3.75
C TYR A 50 -4.73 6.80 2.71
N LEU A 51 -3.96 7.86 2.90
CA LEU A 51 -3.70 8.85 1.86
C LEU A 51 -2.42 8.45 1.14
N LEU A 52 -2.53 8.10 -0.14
CA LEU A 52 -1.40 7.72 -0.99
C LEU A 52 -1.12 8.80 -2.04
N LEU A 53 0.09 8.79 -2.59
CA LEU A 53 0.43 9.55 -3.78
C LEU A 53 0.22 8.70 -5.04
N ASP A 54 -0.60 9.16 -5.98
CA ASP A 54 -0.78 8.48 -7.27
C ASP A 54 0.38 8.78 -8.25
N SER A 55 0.39 8.12 -9.41
CA SER A 55 1.41 8.32 -10.46
C SER A 55 1.45 9.75 -11.02
N ASN A 56 0.41 10.54 -10.80
CA ASN A 56 0.27 11.93 -11.24
C ASN A 56 0.56 12.94 -10.10
N ILE A 57 1.09 12.48 -8.96
CA ILE A 57 1.41 13.32 -7.80
C ILE A 57 0.16 13.93 -7.15
N ASN A 58 -1.00 13.26 -7.29
CA ASN A 58 -2.21 13.61 -6.56
C ASN A 58 -2.34 12.78 -5.28
N GLY A 59 -2.85 13.41 -4.21
CA GLY A 59 -3.23 12.71 -3.00
C GLY A 59 -4.55 11.97 -3.17
N VAL A 60 -4.54 10.65 -3.01
CA VAL A 60 -5.73 9.79 -3.15
C VAL A 60 -6.01 9.02 -1.85
N TRP A 61 -7.26 9.08 -1.39
CA TRP A 61 -7.70 8.33 -0.21
C TRP A 61 -8.15 6.91 -0.61
N ILE A 62 -7.53 5.91 0.02
CA ILE A 62 -7.82 4.50 -0.15
C ILE A 62 -8.38 3.94 1.17
N PRO A 63 -9.66 3.49 1.21
CA PRO A 63 -10.26 2.91 2.40
C PRO A 63 -9.52 1.64 2.86
N LYS A 64 -9.26 1.49 4.16
CA LYS A 64 -8.58 0.31 4.73
C LYS A 64 -9.36 -0.99 4.49
N GLU A 65 -10.69 -0.92 4.41
CA GLU A 65 -11.57 -2.07 4.19
C GLU A 65 -11.33 -2.79 2.86
N ILE A 66 -10.78 -2.10 1.85
CA ILE A 66 -10.46 -2.68 0.54
C ILE A 66 -8.99 -3.08 0.42
N VAL A 67 -8.15 -2.72 1.40
CA VAL A 67 -6.72 -2.95 1.36
C VAL A 67 -6.38 -4.23 2.09
N ILE A 68 -5.65 -5.13 1.43
CA ILE A 68 -5.00 -6.25 2.10
C ILE A 68 -3.61 -5.76 2.50
N ASP A 69 -3.42 -5.55 3.80
CA ASP A 69 -2.18 -5.05 4.38
C ASP A 69 -1.28 -6.20 4.80
N GLU A 70 -0.22 -6.44 4.03
CA GLU A 70 0.84 -7.39 4.38
C GLU A 70 1.97 -6.61 5.05
N LEU A 71 1.91 -6.53 6.38
CA LEU A 71 3.00 -6.00 7.19
C LEU A 71 4.18 -6.98 7.14
N LYS A 72 5.23 -6.64 6.40
CA LYS A 72 6.53 -7.31 6.55
C LYS A 72 7.32 -6.57 7.62
N LEU A 73 7.34 -7.09 8.83
CA LEU A 73 8.36 -6.71 9.80
C LEU A 73 9.71 -7.21 9.28
N TYR A 74 10.54 -6.30 8.79
CA TYR A 74 11.98 -6.51 8.84
C TYR A 74 12.37 -6.39 10.31
N LEU A 75 12.35 -7.52 11.03
CA LEU A 75 13.15 -7.63 12.24
C LEU A 75 14.58 -7.43 11.78
N SER A 76 15.15 -6.27 12.09
CA SER A 76 16.58 -6.02 11.93
C SER A 76 17.32 -7.19 12.57
N GLU A 77 18.16 -7.87 11.81
CA GLU A 77 19.12 -8.87 12.29
C GLU A 77 20.21 -8.21 13.17
N TYR A 78 19.79 -7.51 14.23
CA TYR A 78 20.66 -6.79 15.17
C TYR A 78 20.26 -7.02 16.63
N GLU A 79 19.83 -8.24 16.96
CA GLU A 79 19.94 -8.78 18.33
C GLU A 79 20.78 -10.06 18.29
N ASN A 80 22.07 -9.92 17.97
CA ASN A 80 23.13 -10.87 18.28
C ASN A 80 24.48 -10.14 18.26
N VAL A 81 24.69 -9.21 19.20
CA VAL A 81 26.02 -8.89 19.74
C VAL A 81 25.87 -8.59 21.23
#